data_AF-A0A2N9N321-F1
#
_entry.id   AF-A0A2N9N321-F1
#
_cell.length_a   1.000
_cell.length_b   1.000
_cell.length_c   1.000
_cell.angle_alpha   90.00
_cell.angle_beta   90.00
_cell.angle_gamma   90.00
#
_symmetry.space_group_name_H-M   'P 1'
#
loop_
_entity.id
_entity.type
_entity.pdbx_description
1 polymer ?
#
loop_
_entity_poly.entity_id
_entity_poly.type
_entity_poly.pdbx_seq_one_letter_code
_entity_poly.pdbx_strand_id
1 'polypeptide(L)'
;MAENRVQAAQNRLKRLAESIDSLSEKDESLMRYMREMAALRRAAAAELHSICAGFVCSVNTLLTRGTVTLDPPEFSQAGFREDLPNLIQMNVRGRILQVEYVTTAELSSTEDFRIPYTLEGFVRAFNQKLLDKNLIEEQLIFYTLERSGNMWRFFDARTYRSGPFEQEYLVGLMEQII
;
A
#
# COMPACT_ATOMS: atom_id res chain seq x y z
N MET A 1 37.20 11.38 -51.95
CA MET A 1 35.98 10.57 -51.73
C MET A 1 36.12 9.53 -50.62
N ALA A 2 37.29 8.92 -50.39
CA ALA A 2 37.50 7.94 -49.31
C ALA A 2 37.40 8.52 -47.89
N GLU A 3 38.01 9.69 -47.64
CA GLU A 3 37.97 10.38 -46.33
C GLU A 3 36.55 10.72 -45.87
N ASN A 4 35.67 11.10 -46.80
CA ASN A 4 34.28 11.46 -46.49
C ASN A 4 33.44 10.24 -46.05
N ARG A 5 33.76 9.04 -46.55
CA ARG A 5 33.13 7.78 -46.10
C ARG A 5 33.60 7.36 -44.71
N VAL A 6 34.89 7.55 -44.40
CA VAL A 6 35.45 7.27 -43.07
C VAL A 6 34.88 8.21 -42.02
N GLN A 7 34.77 9.51 -42.33
CA GLN A 7 34.16 10.50 -41.45
C GLN A 7 32.66 10.22 -41.21
N ALA A 8 31.92 9.86 -42.26
CA ALA A 8 30.51 9.49 -42.12
C ALA A 8 30.31 8.22 -41.26
N ALA A 9 31.18 7.23 -41.40
CA ALA A 9 31.16 6.01 -40.58
C ALA A 9 31.48 6.31 -39.12
N GLN A 10 32.50 7.14 -38.84
CA GLN A 10 32.82 7.58 -37.48
C GLN A 10 31.69 8.38 -36.84
N ASN A 11 31.02 9.26 -37.59
CA ASN A 11 29.86 10.01 -37.09
C ASN A 11 28.64 9.13 -36.82
N ARG A 12 28.49 8.01 -37.54
CA ARG A 12 27.46 6.99 -37.22
C ARG A 12 27.82 6.19 -35.99
N LEU A 13 29.10 5.83 -35.82
CA LEU A 13 29.60 5.12 -34.64
C LEU A 13 29.41 5.95 -33.36
N LYS A 14 29.75 7.25 -33.40
CA LYS A 14 29.54 8.18 -32.27
C LYS A 14 28.07 8.26 -31.87
N ARG A 15 27.16 8.46 -32.83
CA ARG A 15 25.71 8.50 -32.56
C ARG A 15 25.18 7.19 -31.99
N LEU A 16 25.71 6.05 -32.42
CA LEU A 16 25.36 4.74 -31.86
C LEU A 16 25.82 4.63 -30.40
N ALA A 17 27.06 5.02 -30.10
CA ALA A 17 27.59 5.04 -28.74
C ALA A 17 26.74 5.94 -27.82
N GLU A 18 26.45 7.18 -28.24
CA GLU A 18 25.59 8.12 -27.51
C GLU A 18 24.18 7.54 -27.25
N SER A 19 23.63 6.81 -28.22
CA SER A 19 22.32 6.15 -28.07
C SER A 19 22.36 5.00 -27.07
N ILE A 20 23.44 4.21 -27.06
CA ILE A 20 23.65 3.10 -26.12
C ILE A 20 23.85 3.64 -24.70
N ASP A 21 24.62 4.71 -24.54
CA ASP A 21 24.85 5.35 -23.24
C ASP A 21 23.53 5.91 -22.69
N SER A 22 22.73 6.61 -23.51
CA SER A 22 21.42 7.13 -23.10
C SER A 22 20.43 6.03 -22.73
N LEU A 23 20.46 4.88 -23.41
CA LEU A 23 19.65 3.72 -23.02
C LEU A 23 20.08 3.16 -21.66
N SER A 24 21.39 3.01 -21.45
CA SER A 24 21.95 2.51 -20.19
C SER A 24 21.59 3.41 -19.01
N GLU A 25 21.68 4.73 -19.18
CA GLU A 25 21.28 5.71 -18.16
C GLU A 25 19.78 5.61 -17.81
N LYS A 26 18.93 5.44 -18.82
CA LYS A 26 17.48 5.25 -18.60
C LYS A 26 17.20 3.97 -17.84
N ASP A 27 17.82 2.86 -18.23
CA ASP A 27 17.64 1.57 -17.55
C ASP A 27 18.10 1.64 -16.09
N GLU A 28 19.23 2.29 -15.81
CA GLU A 28 19.70 2.52 -14.44
C GLU A 28 18.73 3.37 -13.62
N SER A 29 18.17 4.43 -14.21
CA SER A 29 17.20 5.29 -13.53
C SER A 29 15.90 4.53 -13.20
N LEU A 30 15.41 3.71 -14.14
CA LEU A 30 14.23 2.86 -13.94
C LEU A 30 14.48 1.82 -12.85
N MET A 31 15.62 1.13 -12.89
CA MET A 31 16.00 0.17 -11.84
C MET A 31 16.14 0.81 -10.46
N ARG A 32 16.59 2.07 -10.38
CA ARG A 32 16.63 2.82 -9.13
C ARG A 32 15.23 3.12 -8.62
N TYR A 33 14.37 3.65 -9.50
CA TYR A 33 12.99 3.99 -9.15
C TYR A 33 12.18 2.77 -8.70
N MET A 34 12.34 1.62 -9.38
CA MET A 34 11.70 0.37 -8.97
C MET A 34 12.14 -0.08 -7.56
N ARG A 35 13.44 0.06 -7.23
CA ARG A 35 13.96 -0.27 -5.90
C ARG A 35 13.44 0.67 -4.82
N GLU A 36 13.39 1.97 -5.11
CA GLU A 36 12.81 2.98 -4.22
C GLU A 36 11.34 2.68 -3.95
N MET A 37 10.57 2.33 -4.99
CA MET A 37 9.16 1.97 -4.85
C MET A 37 8.97 0.70 -4.02
N ALA A 38 9.77 -0.33 -4.24
CA ALA A 38 9.70 -1.56 -3.43
C ALA A 38 10.04 -1.29 -1.96
N ALA A 39 11.02 -0.42 -1.69
CA ALA A 39 11.34 0.01 -0.32
C ALA A 39 10.19 0.80 0.30
N LEU A 40 9.57 1.71 -0.46
CA LEU A 40 8.43 2.49 -0.02
C LEU A 40 7.23 1.61 0.35
N ARG A 41 6.90 0.62 -0.49
CA ARG A 41 5.82 -0.34 -0.25
C ARG A 41 6.04 -1.14 1.03
N ARG A 42 7.26 -1.60 1.29
CA ARG A 42 7.61 -2.30 2.54
C ARG A 42 7.48 -1.39 3.76
N ALA A 43 7.91 -0.13 3.67
CA ALA A 43 7.76 0.85 4.74
C ALA A 43 6.29 1.14 5.03
N ALA A 44 5.47 1.33 3.98
CA ALA A 44 4.04 1.53 4.08
C ALA A 44 3.31 0.35 4.72
N ALA A 45 3.68 -0.88 4.38
CA ALA A 45 3.14 -2.09 5.00
C ALA A 45 3.44 -2.14 6.52
N ALA A 46 4.66 -1.77 6.92
CA ALA A 46 5.03 -1.68 8.32
C ALA A 46 4.30 -0.53 9.06
N GLU A 47 4.09 0.59 8.39
CA GLU A 47 3.29 1.72 8.91
C GLU A 47 1.84 1.29 9.19
N LEU A 48 1.21 0.60 8.24
CA LEU A 48 -0.17 0.09 8.39
C LEU A 48 -0.30 -0.86 9.58
N HIS A 49 0.64 -1.79 9.72
CA HIS A 49 0.68 -2.70 10.87
C HIS A 49 0.89 -1.94 12.18
N SER A 50 1.80 -0.96 12.21
CA SER A 50 2.06 -0.12 13.38
C SER A 50 0.81 0.63 13.84
N ILE A 51 0.01 1.17 12.91
CA ILE A 51 -1.28 1.83 13.23
C ILE A 51 -2.23 0.82 13.90
N CYS A 52 -2.36 -0.39 13.34
CA CYS A 52 -3.22 -1.43 13.89
C CYS A 52 -2.73 -1.90 15.27
N ALA A 53 -1.43 -2.13 15.43
CA ALA A 53 -0.81 -2.54 16.70
C ALA A 53 -0.94 -1.46 17.78
N GLY A 54 -0.74 -0.19 17.42
CA GLY A 54 -0.94 0.95 18.31
C GLY A 54 -2.38 1.05 18.81
N PHE A 55 -3.36 0.86 17.91
CA PHE A 55 -4.78 0.80 18.28
C PHE A 55 -5.08 -0.36 19.23
N VAL A 56 -4.66 -1.58 18.88
CA VAL A 56 -4.87 -2.78 19.73
C VAL A 56 -4.24 -2.61 21.11
N CYS A 57 -3.02 -2.08 21.18
CA CYS A 57 -2.35 -1.76 22.44
C CYS A 57 -3.17 -0.76 23.26
N SER A 58 -3.56 0.36 22.66
CA SER A 58 -4.35 1.41 23.32
C SER A 58 -5.66 0.88 23.88
N VAL A 59 -6.41 0.09 23.11
CA VAL A 59 -7.67 -0.53 23.58
C VAL A 59 -7.39 -1.50 24.72
N ASN A 60 -6.40 -2.38 24.58
CA ASN A 60 -6.09 -3.39 25.59
C ASN A 60 -5.66 -2.78 26.93
N THR A 61 -5.03 -1.60 26.96
CA THR A 61 -4.72 -0.90 28.23
C THR A 61 -5.96 -0.44 28.99
N LEU A 62 -7.09 -0.27 28.30
CA LEU A 62 -8.36 0.18 28.89
C LEU A 62 -9.30 -0.98 29.24
N LEU A 63 -9.08 -2.17 28.66
CA LEU A 63 -9.94 -3.33 28.88
C LEU A 63 -9.64 -3.98 30.24
N THR A 64 -10.68 -4.15 31.05
CA THR A 64 -10.60 -4.90 32.32
C THR A 64 -10.98 -6.37 32.17
N ARG A 65 -11.73 -6.72 31.11
CA ARG A 65 -12.23 -8.07 30.84
C ARG A 65 -12.18 -8.40 29.36
N GLY A 66 -11.20 -9.22 28.97
CA GLY A 66 -10.98 -9.64 27.58
C GLY A 66 -9.80 -8.94 26.93
N THR A 67 -9.57 -9.24 25.65
CA THR A 67 -8.47 -8.68 24.87
C THR A 67 -8.88 -8.59 23.41
N VAL A 68 -8.35 -7.58 22.72
CA VAL A 68 -8.30 -7.53 21.26
C VAL A 68 -6.97 -8.17 20.83
N THR A 69 -7.02 -9.15 19.94
CA THR A 69 -5.82 -9.79 19.39
C THR A 69 -5.50 -9.24 18.00
N LEU A 70 -4.21 -9.16 17.67
CA LEU A 70 -3.72 -8.78 16.34
C LEU A 70 -3.02 -9.97 15.68
N ASP A 71 -3.30 -10.20 14.41
CA ASP A 71 -2.61 -11.19 13.57
C ASP A 71 -2.13 -10.52 12.26
N PRO A 72 -0.84 -10.61 11.90
CA PRO A 72 0.24 -11.14 12.74
C PRO A 72 0.49 -10.22 13.95
N PRO A 73 0.92 -10.75 15.12
CA PRO A 73 1.17 -9.93 16.31
C PRO A 73 2.36 -8.99 16.14
N GLU A 74 3.35 -9.39 15.34
CA GLU A 74 4.52 -8.60 14.97
C GLU A 74 4.65 -8.59 13.45
N PHE A 75 5.14 -7.48 12.89
CA PHE A 75 5.37 -7.35 11.46
C PHE A 75 6.78 -6.87 11.19
N SER A 76 7.45 -7.55 10.26
CA SER A 76 8.71 -7.09 9.70
C SER A 76 8.51 -6.69 8.25
N GLN A 77 9.25 -5.69 7.79
CA GLN A 77 9.25 -5.29 6.38
C GLN A 77 9.59 -6.45 5.42
N ALA A 78 10.35 -7.45 5.88
CA ALA A 78 10.67 -8.66 5.13
C ALA A 78 9.49 -9.64 5.00
N GLY A 79 8.46 -9.51 5.85
CA GLY A 79 7.22 -10.28 5.79
C GLY A 79 6.21 -9.76 4.76
N PHE A 80 6.45 -8.57 4.19
CA PHE A 80 5.64 -8.03 3.11
C PHE A 80 5.73 -8.90 1.85
N ARG A 81 4.59 -9.28 1.29
CA ARG A 81 4.48 -10.05 0.05
C ARG A 81 4.12 -9.11 -1.09
N GLU A 82 5.03 -8.91 -2.02
CA GLU A 82 4.84 -7.96 -3.11
C GLU A 82 3.80 -8.44 -4.14
N ASP A 83 3.79 -9.74 -4.45
CA ASP A 83 2.95 -10.34 -5.48
C ASP A 83 1.67 -11.01 -4.95
N LEU A 84 1.40 -10.92 -3.64
CA LEU A 84 0.26 -11.57 -2.99
C LEU A 84 -0.45 -10.60 -2.04
N PRO A 85 -1.75 -10.80 -1.79
CA PRO A 85 -2.46 -10.06 -0.74
C PRO A 85 -1.77 -10.20 0.61
N ASN A 86 -1.62 -9.10 1.31
CA ASN A 86 -1.15 -9.02 2.68
C ASN A 86 -2.35 -8.83 3.60
N LEU A 87 -2.32 -9.46 4.77
CA LEU A 87 -3.45 -9.49 5.70
C LEU A 87 -3.01 -9.03 7.08
N ILE A 88 -3.83 -8.18 7.70
CA ILE A 88 -3.77 -7.81 9.11
C ILE A 88 -5.17 -8.00 9.67
N GLN A 89 -5.31 -8.73 10.78
CA GLN A 89 -6.60 -9.00 11.39
C GLN A 89 -6.61 -8.59 12.86
N MET A 90 -7.64 -7.88 13.27
CA MET A 90 -7.96 -7.60 14.66
C MET A 90 -9.19 -8.41 15.05
N ASN A 91 -9.13 -9.13 16.17
CA ASN A 91 -10.23 -9.95 16.65
C ASN A 91 -10.61 -9.60 18.09
N VAL A 92 -11.91 -9.44 18.33
CA VAL A 92 -12.48 -9.35 19.67
C VAL A 92 -13.71 -10.24 19.78
N ARG A 93 -13.59 -11.35 20.53
CA ARG A 93 -14.68 -12.30 20.80
C ARG A 93 -15.42 -12.76 19.53
N GLY A 94 -14.70 -13.03 18.44
CA GLY A 94 -15.26 -13.52 17.18
C GLY A 94 -15.77 -12.42 16.24
N ARG A 95 -15.64 -11.14 16.63
CA ARG A 95 -15.81 -10.00 15.73
C ARG A 95 -14.45 -9.65 15.14
N ILE A 96 -14.37 -9.53 13.82
CA ILE A 96 -13.11 -9.40 13.10
C ILE A 96 -13.13 -8.11 12.28
N LEU A 97 -12.10 -7.30 12.43
CA LEU A 97 -11.71 -6.31 11.42
C LEU A 97 -10.52 -6.88 10.65
N GLN A 98 -10.67 -7.00 9.34
CA GLN A 98 -9.62 -7.49 8.45
C GLN A 98 -9.20 -6.37 7.52
N VAL A 99 -7.91 -6.10 7.49
CA VAL A 99 -7.26 -5.22 6.52
C VAL A 99 -6.53 -6.10 5.52
N GLU A 100 -6.90 -5.98 4.25
CA GLU A 100 -6.27 -6.68 3.13
C GLU A 100 -5.70 -5.65 2.18
N TYR A 101 -4.46 -5.84 1.71
CA TYR A 101 -3.83 -4.90 0.77
C TYR A 101 -2.85 -5.60 -0.18
N VAL A 102 -2.71 -5.04 -1.37
CA VAL A 102 -1.88 -5.53 -2.48
C VAL A 102 -1.06 -4.39 -3.07
N THR A 103 -0.06 -4.74 -3.87
CA THR A 103 0.58 -3.79 -4.76
C THR A 103 -0.27 -3.51 -5.99
N THR A 104 -0.18 -2.28 -6.47
CA THR A 104 -0.68 -1.91 -7.79
C THR A 104 0.11 -2.63 -8.89
N ALA A 105 -0.54 -2.91 -10.02
CA ALA A 105 0.08 -3.58 -11.17
C ALA A 105 1.24 -2.76 -11.77
N GLU A 106 1.11 -1.44 -11.75
CA GLU A 106 2.18 -0.49 -12.10
C GLU A 106 2.87 0.04 -10.83
N LEU A 107 3.85 0.94 -10.98
CA LEU A 107 4.53 1.54 -9.83
C LEU A 107 3.61 2.47 -9.03
N SER A 108 2.61 3.05 -9.69
CA SER A 108 1.51 3.77 -9.08
C SER A 108 0.24 3.68 -9.93
N SER A 109 -0.92 3.92 -9.32
CA SER A 109 -2.23 3.97 -9.97
C SER A 109 -3.02 5.20 -9.53
N THR A 110 -4.02 5.58 -10.34
CA THR A 110 -5.06 6.56 -10.00
C THR A 110 -6.46 6.07 -10.41
N GLU A 111 -6.63 4.77 -10.63
CA GLU A 111 -7.86 4.20 -11.21
C GLU A 111 -9.02 4.27 -10.22
N ASP A 112 -8.85 3.70 -9.02
CA ASP A 112 -9.91 3.65 -8.01
C ASP A 112 -9.91 4.85 -7.06
N PHE A 113 -8.81 5.62 -7.06
CA PHE A 113 -8.65 6.81 -6.25
C PHE A 113 -7.82 7.87 -6.97
N ARG A 114 -8.32 9.11 -6.99
CA ARG A 114 -7.74 10.19 -7.81
C ARG A 114 -6.36 10.66 -7.35
N ILE A 115 -6.00 10.38 -6.09
CA ILE A 115 -4.66 10.69 -5.56
C ILE A 115 -3.76 9.51 -5.94
N PRO A 116 -2.61 9.72 -6.59
CA PRO A 116 -1.70 8.62 -6.94
C PRO A 116 -1.39 7.73 -5.74
N TYR A 117 -1.43 6.42 -5.91
CA TYR A 117 -1.18 5.45 -4.85
C TYR A 117 -0.36 4.27 -5.36
N THR A 118 0.31 3.54 -4.46
CA THR A 118 1.14 2.36 -4.83
C THR A 118 0.68 1.06 -4.18
N LEU A 119 -0.03 1.15 -3.06
CA LEU A 119 -0.74 0.05 -2.43
C LEU A 119 -2.24 0.37 -2.38
N GLU A 120 -3.06 -0.65 -2.55
CA GLU A 120 -4.51 -0.56 -2.45
C GLU A 120 -5.07 -1.77 -1.73
N GLY A 121 -6.29 -1.65 -1.23
CA GLY A 121 -6.88 -2.71 -0.44
C GLY A 121 -8.21 -2.33 0.18
N PHE A 122 -8.61 -3.13 1.17
CA PHE A 122 -9.90 -3.02 1.80
C PHE A 122 -9.83 -3.27 3.29
N VAL A 123 -10.74 -2.64 4.02
CA VAL A 123 -11.06 -2.98 5.40
C VAL A 123 -12.44 -3.61 5.42
N ARG A 124 -12.51 -4.83 5.94
CA ARG A 124 -13.74 -5.61 6.05
C ARG A 124 -14.07 -5.89 7.50
N ALA A 125 -15.35 -5.77 7.82
CA ALA A 125 -15.86 -5.99 9.16
C ALA A 125 -16.75 -7.24 9.17
N PHE A 126 -16.45 -8.17 10.09
CA PHE A 126 -17.19 -9.44 10.22
C PHE A 126 -17.73 -9.59 11.64
N ASN A 127 -19.03 -9.88 11.74
CA ASN A 127 -19.67 -10.36 12.95
C ASN A 127 -20.83 -11.30 12.57
N GLN A 128 -21.33 -12.09 13.53
CA GLN A 128 -22.40 -13.07 13.26
C GLN A 128 -23.63 -12.44 12.59
N LYS A 129 -24.04 -11.25 13.05
CA LYS A 129 -25.22 -10.54 12.54
C LYS A 129 -25.05 -10.08 11.09
N LEU A 130 -23.84 -9.69 10.69
CA LEU A 130 -23.48 -9.29 9.33
C LEU A 130 -23.44 -10.53 8.42
N LEU A 131 -22.82 -11.61 8.89
CA LEU A 131 -22.75 -12.89 8.19
C LEU A 131 -24.14 -13.49 7.96
N ASP A 132 -25.02 -13.49 8.96
CA ASP A 132 -26.40 -13.98 8.85
C ASP A 132 -27.23 -13.21 7.81
N LYS A 133 -26.84 -11.97 7.52
CA LYS A 133 -27.47 -11.11 6.52
C LYS A 133 -26.76 -11.14 5.16
N ASN A 134 -25.69 -11.92 5.01
CA ASN A 134 -24.78 -11.89 3.86
C ASN A 134 -24.29 -10.46 3.53
N LEU A 135 -24.06 -9.64 4.56
CA LEU A 135 -23.52 -8.28 4.41
C LEU A 135 -22.06 -8.28 4.85
N ILE A 136 -21.15 -7.87 3.96
CA ILE A 136 -19.78 -7.54 4.30
C ILE A 136 -19.62 -6.06 4.01
N GLU A 137 -19.47 -5.26 5.06
CA GLU A 137 -19.14 -3.86 4.91
C GLU A 137 -17.66 -3.74 4.55
N GLU A 138 -17.40 -3.04 3.46
CA GLU A 138 -16.07 -2.90 2.86
C GLU A 138 -15.79 -1.42 2.61
N GLN A 139 -14.62 -0.96 3.05
CA GLN A 139 -14.11 0.36 2.74
C GLN A 139 -12.73 0.25 2.10
N LEU A 140 -12.50 1.04 1.06
CA LEU A 140 -11.23 1.04 0.33
C LEU A 140 -10.14 1.70 1.16
N ILE A 141 -8.91 1.24 1.02
CA ILE A 141 -7.72 1.90 1.56
C ILE A 141 -6.61 2.01 0.53
N PHE A 142 -5.83 3.08 0.61
CA PHE A 142 -4.77 3.40 -0.34
C PHE A 142 -3.55 3.96 0.39
N TYR A 143 -2.35 3.54 -0.01
CA TYR A 143 -1.13 4.25 0.37
C TYR A 143 -0.80 5.30 -0.70
N THR A 144 -1.10 6.56 -0.39
CA THR A 144 -1.03 7.67 -1.34
C THR A 144 0.36 8.29 -1.45
N LEU A 145 0.69 8.75 -2.65
CA LEU A 145 1.92 9.45 -3.01
C LEU A 145 1.61 10.95 -3.11
N GLU A 146 1.73 11.66 -1.99
CA GLU A 146 1.35 13.07 -1.88
C GLU A 146 2.57 13.99 -1.70
N ARG A 147 2.45 15.25 -2.14
CA ARG A 147 3.54 16.23 -2.01
C ARG A 147 3.89 16.56 -0.55
N SER A 148 2.91 16.50 0.35
CA SER A 148 3.05 16.81 1.77
C SER A 148 3.53 15.63 2.62
N GLY A 149 3.67 14.45 2.02
CA GLY A 149 4.02 13.21 2.72
C GLY A 149 3.05 12.09 2.35
N ASN A 150 3.61 10.91 2.08
CA ASN A 150 2.84 9.71 1.77
C ASN A 150 2.10 9.23 3.02
N MET A 151 0.90 8.68 2.85
CA MET A 151 0.09 8.20 3.99
C MET A 151 -0.93 7.16 3.57
N TRP A 152 -1.41 6.38 4.54
CA TRP A 152 -2.61 5.57 4.34
C TRP A 152 -3.87 6.41 4.43
N ARG A 153 -4.79 6.22 3.48
CA ARG A 153 -6.12 6.82 3.48
C ARG A 153 -7.18 5.75 3.37
N PHE A 154 -8.32 5.97 4.02
CA PHE A 154 -9.55 5.25 3.68
C PHE A 154 -10.35 6.06 2.66
N PHE A 155 -11.18 5.36 1.89
CA PHE A 155 -12.15 5.94 0.98
C PHE A 155 -13.45 5.13 1.03
N ASP A 156 -14.54 5.82 1.37
CA ASP A 156 -15.89 5.28 1.30
C ASP A 156 -16.54 5.71 -0.02
N ALA A 157 -16.63 4.78 -0.97
CA ALA A 157 -17.23 5.00 -2.28
C ALA A 157 -18.73 5.35 -2.22
N ARG A 158 -19.44 5.03 -1.12
CA ARG A 158 -20.87 5.30 -0.97
C ARG A 158 -21.13 6.75 -0.57
N THR A 159 -20.28 7.28 0.30
CA THR A 159 -20.39 8.66 0.81
C THR A 159 -19.40 9.63 0.16
N TYR A 160 -18.51 9.12 -0.70
CA TYR A 160 -17.37 9.86 -1.27
C TYR A 160 -16.49 10.53 -0.22
N ARG A 161 -16.45 9.97 0.99
CA ARG A 161 -15.60 10.47 2.07
C ARG A 161 -14.25 9.79 2.02
N SER A 162 -13.20 10.57 2.25
CA SER A 162 -11.85 10.04 2.45
C SER A 162 -11.21 10.72 3.63
N GLY A 163 -10.37 10.00 4.36
CA GLY A 163 -9.59 10.52 5.47
C GLY A 163 -8.37 9.67 5.72
N PRO A 164 -7.51 10.07 6.67
CA PRO A 164 -6.35 9.26 7.04
C PRO A 164 -6.82 7.95 7.67
N PHE A 165 -6.13 6.85 7.36
CA PHE A 165 -6.28 5.59 8.07
C PHE A 165 -5.50 5.70 9.38
N GLU A 166 -6.19 6.04 10.46
CA GLU A 166 -5.59 6.29 11.77
C GLU A 166 -6.43 5.64 12.88
N GLN A 167 -5.97 5.78 14.13
CA GLN A 167 -6.65 5.24 15.30
C GLN A 167 -8.13 5.65 15.37
N GLU A 168 -8.47 6.91 15.07
CA GLU A 168 -9.85 7.41 15.08
C GLU A 168 -10.74 6.66 14.08
N TYR A 169 -10.21 6.36 12.89
CA TYR A 169 -10.92 5.57 11.89
C TYR A 169 -11.18 4.14 12.39
N LEU A 170 -10.18 3.52 13.02
CA LEU A 170 -10.30 2.17 13.60
C LEU A 170 -11.30 2.10 14.76
N VAL A 171 -11.40 3.16 15.59
CA VAL A 171 -12.43 3.28 16.63
C VAL A 171 -13.81 3.21 15.99
N GLY A 172 -14.07 4.04 14.98
CA GLY A 172 -15.38 4.08 14.31
C GLY A 172 -15.79 2.75 13.70
N LEU A 173 -14.86 2.00 13.10
CA LEU A 173 -15.13 0.66 12.58
C LEU A 173 -15.41 -0.37 13.69
N MET A 174 -14.64 -0.32 14.78
CA MET A 174 -14.80 -1.27 15.89
C MET A 174 -16.15 -1.05 16.60
N GLU A 175 -16.59 0.20 16.76
CA GLU A 175 -17.90 0.54 17.31
C GLU A 175 -19.07 -0.02 16.49
N GLN A 176 -18.91 -0.15 15.17
CA GLN A 176 -19.95 -0.70 14.29
C GLN A 176 -20.13 -2.21 14.44
N ILE A 177 -19.10 -2.95 14.85
CA ILE A 177 -19.15 -4.41 14.92
C ILE A 177 -19.35 -4.99 16.32
N ILE A 178 -19.17 -4.20 17.38
CA ILE A 178 -19.45 -4.59 18.77
C ILE A 178 -20.95 -4.61 19.01
#